data_AF-A0A6G3ZDP6-F1
#
_entry.id   AF-A0A6G3ZDP6-F1
#
_cell.length_a   1.000
_cell.length_b   1.000
_cell.length_c   1.000
_cell.angle_alpha   90.00
_cell.angle_beta   90.00
_cell.angle_gamma   90.00
#
_symmetry.space_group_name_H-M   'P 1'
#
loop_
_entity.id
_entity.type
_entity.pdbx_description
1 polymer ?
#
loop_
_entity_poly.entity_id
_entity_poly.type
_entity_poly.pdbx_seq_one_letter_code
_entity_poly.pdbx_strand_id
1 'polypeptide(L)' 'ERIQRSAKYHWQYQVKATIDGKTQPLIRYNCRDRFKTPMEGPEKGFPIKFSSQGIGDRLCKLVNH' A
#
# COMPACT_ATOMS: atom_id res chain seq x y z
N GLU A 1 -10.70 -2.03 -7.34
CA GLU A 1 -9.34 -1.89 -6.78
C GLU A 1 -8.50 -3.10 -7.18
N ARG A 2 -7.17 -2.98 -7.31
CA ARG A 2 -6.28 -4.12 -7.62
C ARG A 2 -5.15 -4.22 -6.60
N ILE A 3 -5.04 -5.39 -5.95
CA ILE A 3 -3.97 -5.71 -4.99
C ILE A 3 -3.07 -6.77 -5.62
N GLN A 4 -1.76 -6.55 -5.62
CA GLN A 4 -0.77 -7.49 -6.10
C GLN A 4 0.21 -7.82 -4.97
N ARG A 5 0.37 -9.11 -4.67
CA ARG A 5 1.30 -9.61 -3.64
C ARG A 5 2.65 -9.92 -4.28
N SER A 6 3.74 -9.61 -3.57
CA SER A 6 5.08 -10.04 -3.98
C SER A 6 5.34 -11.49 -3.57
N ALA A 7 5.76 -12.32 -4.52
CA ALA A 7 6.15 -13.72 -4.24
C ALA A 7 7.45 -13.82 -3.43
N LYS A 8 8.38 -12.88 -3.61
CA LYS A 8 9.66 -12.83 -2.88
C LYS A 8 9.52 -12.21 -1.49
N TYR A 9 8.64 -11.22 -1.36
CA TYR A 9 8.40 -10.49 -0.11
C TYR A 9 6.92 -10.62 0.25
N HIS A 10 6.55 -11.71 0.92
CA HIS A 10 5.15 -12.05 1.19
C HIS A 10 4.40 -11.03 2.06
N TRP A 11 5.12 -10.10 2.70
CA TRP A 11 4.62 -8.96 3.47
C TRP A 11 4.49 -7.66 2.66
N GLN A 12 4.86 -7.66 1.38
CA GLN A 12 4.76 -6.51 0.48
C GLN A 12 3.59 -6.64 -0.50
N TYR A 13 2.83 -5.56 -0.61
CA TYR A 13 1.63 -5.47 -1.42
C TYR A 13 1.66 -4.20 -2.27
N GLN A 14 1.34 -4.30 -3.54
CA GLN A 14 1.13 -3.14 -4.40
C GLN A 14 -0.36 -2.93 -4.58
N VAL A 15 -0.82 -1.71 -4.34
CA VAL A 15 -2.23 -1.34 -4.37
C VAL A 15 -2.40 -0.20 -5.36
N LYS A 16 -3.31 -0.40 -6.31
CA LYS A 16 -3.86 0.65 -7.16
C LYS A 16 -5.34 0.78 -6.87
N ALA A 17 -5.72 1.89 -6.26
CA ALA A 17 -7.08 2.19 -5.85
C ALA A 17 -7.66 3.31 -6.72
N THR A 18 -8.97 3.34 -6.84
CA THR A 18 -9.71 4.43 -7.46
C THR A 18 -10.69 4.92 -6.41
N ILE A 19 -10.51 6.16 -5.96
CA ILE A 19 -11.32 6.79 -4.91
C ILE A 19 -12.09 7.93 -5.57
N ASP A 20 -13.42 7.93 -5.48
CA ASP A 20 -14.30 8.94 -6.08
C ASP A 20 -14.02 9.20 -7.57
N GLY A 21 -13.79 8.13 -8.33
CA GLY A 21 -13.45 8.20 -9.77
C GLY A 21 -12.01 8.64 -10.06
N LYS A 22 -11.24 9.06 -9.05
CA LYS A 22 -9.82 9.45 -9.20
C LYS A 22 -8.92 8.25 -8.91
N THR A 23 -8.17 7.85 -9.94
CA THR A 23 -7.15 6.80 -9.80
C THR A 23 -6.02 7.32 -8.91
N GLN A 24 -5.81 6.65 -7.78
CA GLN A 24 -4.73 6.95 -6.86
C GLN A 24 -3.41 6.46 -7.43
N PRO A 25 -2.28 7.08 -7.06
CA PRO A 25 -0.96 6.60 -7.43
C PRO A 25 -0.79 5.15 -7.01
N LEU A 26 0.00 4.38 -7.76
CA LEU A 26 0.42 3.06 -7.31
C LEU A 26 1.18 3.18 -5.97
N ILE A 27 0.75 2.46 -4.94
CA ILE A 27 1.40 2.50 -3.62
C ILE A 27 1.86 1.09 -3.24
N ARG A 28 3.10 0.98 -2.78
CA ARG A 28 3.65 -0.24 -2.17
C ARG A 28 3.48 -0.18 -0.65
N TYR A 29 2.75 -1.12 -0.08
CA TYR A 29 2.57 -1.33 1.34
C TYR A 29 3.53 -2.41 1.84
N ASN A 30 4.22 -2.13 2.95
CA ASN A 30 5.02 -3.09 3.70
C ASN A 30 4.32 -3.34 5.03
N CYS A 31 3.69 -4.51 5.16
CA CYS A 31 2.92 -4.88 6.35
C CYS A 31 3.78 -5.28 7.55
N ARG A 32 5.04 -5.66 7.31
CA ARG A 32 6.00 -6.00 8.38
C ARG A 32 6.41 -4.75 9.14
N ASP A 33 6.85 -3.74 8.41
CA ASP A 33 7.42 -2.51 8.99
C ASP A 33 6.37 -1.39 9.12
N ARG A 34 5.17 -1.59 8.57
CA ARG A 34 4.03 -0.65 8.59
C ARG A 34 4.32 0.70 7.93
N PHE A 35 4.91 0.63 6.74
CA PHE A 35 5.15 1.78 5.87
C PHE A 35 4.45 1.61 4.53
N LYS A 36 4.03 2.72 3.94
CA LYS A 36 3.61 2.80 2.54
C LYS A 36 4.60 3.66 1.76
N THR A 37 4.88 3.30 0.52
CA THR A 37 5.75 4.04 -0.37
C THR A 37 5.00 4.30 -1.67
N PRO A 38 4.72 5.56 -2.04
CA PRO A 38 4.23 5.88 -3.37
C PRO A 38 5.25 5.41 -4.42
N MET A 39 4.77 4.74 -5.46
CA MET A 39 5.59 4.26 -6.58
C MET A 39 5.53 5.23 -7.78
N GLU A 40 4.61 6.20 -7.72
CA GLU A 40 4.30 7.18 -8.75
C GLU A 40 4.02 8.54 -8.11
N GLY A 41 4.14 9.62 -8.89
CA GLY A 41 3.87 10.99 -8.44
C GLY A 41 5.06 11.68 -7.74
N PRO A 42 4.84 12.89 -7.19
CA PRO A 42 5.88 13.72 -6.60
C PRO A 42 6.53 13.12 -5.36
N GLU A 43 5.76 12.34 -4.59
CA GLU A 43 6.21 11.68 -3.34
C GLU A 43 6.78 10.27 -3.60
N LYS A 44 7.09 9.94 -4.87
CA LYS A 44 7.61 8.64 -5.25
C LYS A 44 8.87 8.28 -4.47
N GLY A 45 8.89 7.07 -3.92
CA GLY A 45 10.05 6.51 -3.23
C GLY A 45 10.17 6.92 -1.76
N PHE A 46 9.43 7.93 -1.30
CA PHE A 46 9.47 8.35 0.11
C PHE A 46 8.58 7.45 0.98
N PRO A 47 9.16 6.73 1.97
CA PRO A 47 8.37 5.89 2.86
C PRO A 47 7.63 6.73 3.89
N ILE A 48 6.32 6.50 3.98
CA ILE A 48 5.41 7.17 4.90
C ILE A 48 4.91 6.12 5.89
N LYS A 49 5.02 6.39 7.20
CA LYS A 49 4.45 5.51 8.24
C LYS A 49 2.94 5.39 8.07
N PHE A 50 2.39 4.23 8.39
CA PHE A 50 0.94 4.11 8.49
C PHE A 50 0.41 5.10 9.53
N SER A 51 -0.70 5.77 9.20
CA SER A 51 -1.47 6.45 10.24
C SER A 51 -2.24 5.38 11.02
N SER A 52 -2.43 5.61 12.32
CA SER A 52 -3.38 4.85 13.12
C SER A 52 -4.73 4.83 12.39
N GLN A 53 -5.28 3.63 12.15
CA GLN A 53 -6.56 3.38 11.45
C GLN A 53 -6.60 3.70 9.95
N GLY A 54 -5.46 3.99 9.32
CA GLY A 54 -5.39 4.23 7.88
C GLY A 54 -5.64 2.97 7.04
N ILE A 55 -5.80 3.16 5.73
CA ILE A 55 -5.99 2.06 4.75
C ILE A 55 -4.88 1.00 4.85
N GLY A 56 -3.64 1.40 5.17
CA GLY A 56 -2.53 0.46 5.34
C GLY A 56 -2.76 -0.56 6.46
N ASP A 57 -3.31 -0.13 7.59
CA ASP A 57 -3.63 -1.02 8.72
C ASP A 57 -4.73 -2.03 8.35
N ARG A 58 -5.76 -1.57 7.64
CA ARG A 58 -6.86 -2.43 7.21
C ARG A 58 -6.41 -3.43 6.15
N LEU A 59 -5.67 -2.96 5.15
CA LEU A 59 -5.11 -3.80 4.09
C LEU A 59 -4.29 -4.94 4.70
N CYS A 60 -3.35 -4.63 5.59
CA CYS A 60 -2.47 -5.61 6.19
C CYS A 60 -3.19 -6.64 7.06
N LYS A 61 -4.34 -6.30 7.65
CA LYS A 61 -5.20 -7.28 8.34
C LYS A 61 -5.94 -8.20 7.36
N LEU A 62 -6.40 -7.67 6.22
CA LEU A 62 -7.15 -8.43 5.22
C LEU A 62 -6.30 -9.43 4.44
N VAL A 63 -5.05 -9.09 4.14
CA VAL A 63 -4.18 -9.90 3.27
C VAL A 63 -3.27 -10.87 4.01
N ASN A 64 -3.23 -10.79 5.34
CA ASN A 64 -2.35 -11.61 6.19
C ASN A 64 -3.10 -12.77 6.87
N HIS A 65 -4.14 -13.27 6.19
CA HIS A 65 -4.99 -14.38 6.62
C HIS A 65 -4.68 -15.67 5.85
#